data_AF-A0A0S7ZK31-F1
#
_entry.id   AF-A0A0S7ZK31-F1
#
_cell.length_a   1.000
_cell.length_b   1.000
_cell.length_c   1.000
_cell.angle_alpha   90.00
_cell.angle_beta   90.00
_cell.angle_gamma   90.00
#
_symmetry.space_group_name_H-M   'P 1'
#
loop_
_entity.id
_entity.type
_entity.pdbx_description
1 polymer ?
#
loop_
_entity_poly.entity_id
_entity_poly.type
_entity_poly.pdbx_seq_one_letter_code
_entity_poly.pdbx_strand_id
1 'polypeptide(L)'
;MNHSEHTHLLKFLITSAVCFFIGTVHGVLQVIRPIRAWLDSIGSPYGGPGHMIDPLAHAHINVVGGVVIFIMGASYYLIPKMSGLTIYSRKLIEHTYWWTTIGIAGFYSTLMIFGILEGQAMLANPHTDDAVQAIHRYYGPTISIVATIMGIGFWVYFANLFLTVRQLNNPSKISKSTDNVKSSPGLSAMAKQQKEP
;
A
#
# COMPACT_ATOMS: atom_id res chain seq x y z
N MET A 1 24.32 2.41 9.27
CA MET A 1 22.85 2.37 9.10
C MET A 1 22.23 2.23 10.48
N ASN A 2 21.25 3.08 10.81
CA ASN A 2 20.70 3.17 12.17
C ASN A 2 19.56 2.15 12.38
N HIS A 3 19.47 1.57 13.58
CA HIS A 3 18.51 0.51 13.94
C HIS A 3 17.04 0.88 13.63
N SER A 4 16.69 2.17 13.66
CA SER A 4 15.34 2.67 13.35
C SER A 4 14.92 2.56 11.88
N GLU A 5 15.87 2.46 10.94
CA GLU A 5 15.56 2.29 9.51
C GLU A 5 14.93 0.94 9.21
N HIS A 6 15.52 -0.11 9.78
CA HIS A 6 15.04 -1.47 9.59
C HIS A 6 13.63 -1.65 10.15
N THR A 7 13.34 -1.06 11.31
CA THR A 7 12.02 -1.16 11.94
C THR A 7 10.91 -0.54 11.10
N HIS A 8 11.19 0.54 10.34
CA HIS A 8 10.17 1.18 9.52
C HIS A 8 9.88 0.36 8.26
N LEU A 9 10.92 -0.13 7.59
CA LEU A 9 10.78 -1.00 6.42
C LEU A 9 10.10 -2.32 6.78
N LEU A 10 10.40 -2.86 7.97
CA LEU A 10 9.77 -4.07 8.47
C LEU A 10 8.25 -3.88 8.67
N LYS A 11 7.79 -2.70 9.09
CA LYS A 11 6.35 -2.40 9.17
C LYS A 11 5.67 -2.52 7.81
N PHE A 12 6.27 -1.99 6.73
CA PHE A 12 5.74 -2.17 5.37
C PHE A 12 5.67 -3.64 4.97
N LEU A 13 6.74 -4.39 5.26
CA LEU A 13 6.83 -5.80 4.92
C LEU A 13 5.77 -6.64 5.66
N ILE A 14 5.62 -6.43 6.97
CA ILE A 14 4.64 -7.12 7.80
C ILE A 14 3.22 -6.78 7.33
N THR A 15 2.92 -5.49 7.13
CA THR A 15 1.59 -5.06 6.68
C THR A 15 1.25 -5.64 5.32
N SER A 16 2.21 -5.64 4.38
CA SER A 16 2.04 -6.28 3.08
C SER A 16 1.75 -7.78 3.21
N ALA A 17 2.55 -8.51 4.00
CA ALA A 17 2.37 -9.94 4.20
C ALA A 17 0.99 -10.25 4.82
N VAL A 18 0.54 -9.44 5.79
CA VAL A 18 -0.78 -9.56 6.41
C VAL A 18 -1.89 -9.28 5.41
N CYS A 19 -1.82 -8.18 4.65
CA CYS A 19 -2.83 -7.86 3.64
C CYS A 19 -2.90 -8.93 2.54
N PHE A 20 -1.76 -9.46 2.10
CA PHE A 20 -1.69 -10.52 1.12
C PHE A 20 -2.26 -11.85 1.66
N PHE A 21 -1.98 -12.17 2.92
CA PHE A 21 -2.59 -13.31 3.59
C PHE A 21 -4.12 -13.16 3.68
N ILE A 22 -4.62 -11.99 4.08
CA ILE A 22 -6.06 -11.70 4.10
C ILE A 22 -6.67 -11.85 2.72
N GLY A 23 -6.03 -11.30 1.69
CA GLY A 23 -6.53 -11.37 0.32
C GLY A 23 -6.52 -12.80 -0.23
N THR A 24 -5.50 -13.61 0.02
CA THR A 24 -5.49 -15.03 -0.36
C THR A 24 -6.56 -15.85 0.35
N VAL A 25 -6.75 -15.65 1.67
CA VAL A 25 -7.88 -16.26 2.41
C VAL A 25 -9.22 -15.83 1.81
N HIS A 26 -9.39 -14.54 1.51
CA HIS A 26 -10.59 -14.02 0.87
C HIS A 26 -10.82 -14.70 -0.49
N GLY A 27 -9.78 -14.87 -1.32
CA GLY A 27 -9.90 -15.54 -2.63
C GLY A 27 -10.33 -17.00 -2.51
N VAL A 28 -9.83 -17.72 -1.50
CA VAL A 28 -10.30 -19.09 -1.21
C VAL A 28 -11.77 -19.08 -0.81
N LEU A 29 -12.19 -18.14 0.06
CA LEU A 29 -13.58 -18.02 0.49
C LEU A 29 -14.54 -17.77 -0.69
N GLN A 30 -14.15 -16.98 -1.68
CA GLN A 30 -14.96 -16.69 -2.87
C GLN A 30 -15.26 -17.92 -3.73
N VAL A 31 -14.37 -18.92 -3.76
CA VAL A 31 -14.49 -20.12 -4.60
C VAL A 31 -15.27 -21.25 -3.91
N ILE A 32 -15.46 -21.15 -2.59
CA ILE A 32 -16.25 -22.13 -1.83
C ILE A 32 -17.71 -22.08 -2.31
N ARG A 33 -18.25 -23.23 -2.73
CA ARG A 33 -19.58 -23.36 -3.38
C ARG A 33 -20.72 -22.56 -2.72
N PRO A 34 -20.97 -22.66 -1.40
CA PRO A 34 -22.05 -21.88 -0.77
C PRO A 34 -21.85 -20.37 -0.86
N ILE A 35 -20.61 -19.90 -0.78
CA ILE A 35 -20.28 -18.47 -0.85
C ILE A 35 -20.35 -18.00 -2.30
N ARG A 36 -19.78 -18.75 -3.23
CA ARG A 36 -19.85 -18.49 -4.67
C ARG A 36 -21.31 -18.39 -5.15
N ALA A 37 -22.17 -19.31 -4.74
CA ALA A 37 -23.59 -19.30 -5.09
C ALA A 37 -24.33 -18.07 -4.53
N TRP A 38 -24.00 -17.64 -3.30
CA TRP A 38 -24.54 -16.40 -2.75
C TRP A 38 -24.03 -15.18 -3.53
N LEU A 39 -22.73 -15.13 -3.86
CA LEU A 39 -22.17 -14.05 -4.66
C LEU A 39 -22.77 -13.97 -6.08
N ASP A 40 -23.01 -15.11 -6.72
CA ASP A 40 -23.69 -15.21 -8.01
C ASP A 40 -25.14 -14.70 -7.91
N SER A 41 -25.82 -15.00 -6.81
CA SER A 41 -27.20 -14.53 -6.57
C SER A 41 -27.32 -13.01 -6.42
N ILE A 42 -26.22 -12.33 -6.06
CA ILE A 42 -26.16 -10.87 -5.90
C ILE A 42 -25.42 -10.17 -7.07
N GLY A 43 -25.19 -10.87 -8.18
CA GLY A 43 -24.72 -10.31 -9.46
C GLY A 43 -23.24 -10.51 -9.80
N SER A 44 -22.44 -11.18 -8.97
CA SER A 44 -21.05 -11.49 -9.34
C SER A 44 -21.00 -12.31 -10.65
N PRO A 45 -20.03 -12.08 -11.57
CA PRO A 45 -18.87 -11.18 -11.45
C PRO A 45 -19.00 -9.84 -12.20
N TYR A 46 -20.02 -9.68 -13.06
CA TYR A 46 -20.09 -8.59 -14.04
C TYR A 46 -21.04 -7.44 -13.65
N GLY A 47 -21.82 -7.55 -12.57
CA GLY A 47 -22.72 -6.49 -12.12
C GLY A 47 -23.18 -6.60 -10.66
N GLY A 48 -23.86 -5.58 -10.15
CA GLY A 48 -24.43 -5.60 -8.79
C GLY A 48 -23.41 -5.61 -7.63
N PRO A 49 -23.88 -5.77 -6.39
CA PRO A 49 -23.06 -5.73 -5.18
C PRO A 49 -22.05 -6.88 -5.06
N GLY A 50 -22.30 -8.02 -5.72
CA GLY A 50 -21.32 -9.09 -5.83
C GLY A 50 -19.99 -8.65 -6.45
N HIS A 51 -20.02 -7.70 -7.40
CA HIS A 51 -18.82 -7.14 -8.02
C HIS A 51 -17.92 -6.38 -7.03
N MET A 52 -18.49 -5.81 -5.97
CA MET A 52 -17.74 -5.02 -5.00
C MET A 52 -16.90 -5.91 -4.07
N ILE A 53 -17.44 -7.08 -3.72
CA ILE A 53 -16.76 -8.07 -2.88
C ILE A 53 -15.75 -8.86 -3.73
N ASP A 54 -16.15 -9.27 -4.93
CA ASP A 54 -15.48 -10.37 -5.62
C ASP A 54 -14.22 -9.93 -6.38
N PRO A 55 -14.31 -9.13 -7.47
CA PRO A 55 -13.11 -8.56 -8.09
C PRO A 55 -12.58 -7.34 -7.34
N LEU A 56 -13.44 -6.43 -6.85
CA LEU A 56 -12.99 -5.10 -6.44
C LEU A 56 -12.26 -5.13 -5.10
N ALA A 57 -12.86 -5.66 -4.04
CA ALA A 57 -12.23 -5.75 -2.72
C ALA A 57 -11.01 -6.69 -2.72
N HIS A 58 -11.15 -7.89 -3.31
CA HIS A 58 -10.08 -8.88 -3.37
C HIS A 58 -8.87 -8.42 -4.18
N ALA A 59 -9.08 -7.85 -5.38
CA ALA A 59 -7.95 -7.39 -6.18
C ALA A 59 -7.22 -6.24 -5.50
N HIS A 60 -7.94 -5.29 -4.88
CA HIS A 60 -7.30 -4.15 -4.22
C HIS A 60 -6.51 -4.57 -2.97
N ILE A 61 -7.02 -5.47 -2.13
CA ILE A 61 -6.27 -5.91 -0.95
C ILE A 61 -5.00 -6.70 -1.34
N ASN A 62 -5.05 -7.52 -2.40
CA ASN A 62 -3.88 -8.26 -2.89
C ASN A 62 -2.87 -7.36 -3.61
N VAL A 63 -3.32 -6.54 -4.56
CA VAL A 63 -2.44 -5.70 -5.38
C VAL A 63 -1.96 -4.50 -4.57
N VAL A 64 -2.86 -3.69 -4.02
CA VAL A 64 -2.48 -2.48 -3.29
C VAL A 64 -1.95 -2.83 -1.90
N GLY A 65 -2.69 -3.64 -1.14
CA GLY A 65 -2.29 -4.01 0.22
C GLY A 65 -1.06 -4.93 0.26
N GLY A 66 -1.03 -5.95 -0.59
CA GLY A 66 0.11 -6.86 -0.69
C GLY A 66 1.26 -6.28 -1.52
N VAL A 67 1.10 -6.27 -2.84
CA VAL A 67 2.21 -6.05 -3.78
C VAL A 67 2.75 -4.62 -3.74
N VAL A 68 1.89 -3.61 -3.75
CA VAL A 68 2.31 -2.21 -3.85
C VAL A 68 2.98 -1.73 -2.55
N ILE A 69 2.40 -2.02 -1.38
CA ILE A 69 3.03 -1.68 -0.09
C ILE A 69 4.40 -2.37 0.03
N PHE A 70 4.53 -3.62 -0.43
CA PHE A 70 5.82 -4.30 -0.50
C PHE A 70 6.82 -3.57 -1.38
N ILE A 71 6.43 -3.22 -2.61
CA ILE A 71 7.30 -2.49 -3.55
C ILE A 71 7.69 -1.12 -3.00
N MET A 72 6.78 -0.40 -2.32
CA MET A 72 7.10 0.87 -1.67
C MET A 72 8.13 0.70 -0.55
N GLY A 73 7.98 -0.32 0.28
CA GLY A 73 8.97 -0.65 1.31
C GLY A 73 10.33 -1.01 0.68
N ALA A 74 10.31 -1.88 -0.33
CA ALA A 74 11.51 -2.32 -1.04
C ALA A 74 12.21 -1.16 -1.77
N SER A 75 11.46 -0.24 -2.39
CA SER A 75 12.02 0.91 -3.09
C SER A 75 12.68 1.89 -2.11
N TYR A 76 12.08 2.13 -0.94
CA TYR A 76 12.70 2.93 0.11
C TYR A 76 13.99 2.32 0.65
N TYR A 77 14.17 0.99 0.58
CA TYR A 77 15.43 0.33 0.91
C TYR A 77 16.44 0.37 -0.26
N LEU A 78 15.97 0.07 -1.47
CA LEU A 78 16.82 -0.19 -2.62
C LEU A 78 17.35 1.09 -3.27
N ILE A 79 16.53 2.13 -3.35
CA ILE A 79 16.89 3.40 -4.02
C ILE A 79 18.07 4.09 -3.32
N PRO A 80 18.10 4.25 -1.98
CA PRO A 80 19.27 4.79 -1.29
C PRO A 80 20.54 3.98 -1.54
N LYS A 81 20.41 2.65 -1.59
CA LYS A 81 21.52 1.72 -1.71
C LYS A 81 22.12 1.71 -3.12
N MET A 82 21.29 1.81 -4.16
CA MET A 82 21.73 1.88 -5.55
C MET A 82 22.25 3.26 -5.93
N SER A 83 21.60 4.32 -5.45
CA SER A 83 21.92 5.70 -5.83
C SER A 83 22.95 6.37 -4.92
N GLY A 84 23.37 5.72 -3.83
CA GLY A 84 24.30 6.28 -2.84
C GLY A 84 23.74 7.52 -2.10
N LEU A 85 22.42 7.71 -2.11
CA LEU A 85 21.74 8.87 -1.56
C LEU A 85 21.06 8.56 -0.23
N THR A 86 20.96 9.58 0.64
CA THR A 86 20.11 9.53 1.82
C THR A 86 18.69 9.98 1.47
N ILE A 87 17.66 9.27 1.93
CA ILE A 87 16.25 9.65 1.68
C ILE A 87 15.96 11.07 2.18
N TYR A 88 15.18 11.83 1.41
CA TYR A 88 14.86 13.24 1.68
C TYR A 88 14.26 13.48 3.08
N SER A 89 13.21 12.72 3.45
CA SER A 89 12.56 12.87 4.77
C SER A 89 12.02 11.55 5.29
N ARG A 90 12.43 11.19 6.52
CA ARG A 90 11.93 10.01 7.25
C ARG A 90 10.45 10.15 7.63
N LYS A 91 10.01 11.36 7.98
CA LYS A 91 8.61 11.62 8.35
C LYS A 91 7.67 11.36 7.17
N LEU A 92 8.10 11.66 5.94
CA LEU A 92 7.29 11.38 4.75
C LEU A 92 7.07 9.88 4.53
N ILE A 93 8.07 9.05 4.84
CA ILE A 93 7.93 7.58 4.76
C ILE A 93 6.84 7.09 5.72
N GLU A 94 6.86 7.58 6.97
CA GLU A 94 5.84 7.24 7.97
C GLU A 94 4.44 7.73 7.57
N HIS A 95 4.34 8.93 7.00
CA HIS A 95 3.07 9.42 6.47
C HIS A 95 2.58 8.56 5.31
N THR A 96 3.42 8.26 4.31
CA THR A 96 3.07 7.33 3.23
C THR A 96 2.54 6.03 3.79
N TYR A 97 3.25 5.43 4.75
CA TYR A 97 2.84 4.19 5.41
C TYR A 97 1.43 4.29 6.00
N TRP A 98 1.19 5.30 6.84
CA TRP A 98 -0.10 5.45 7.53
C TRP A 98 -1.24 5.76 6.56
N TRP A 99 -1.04 6.67 5.61
CA TRP A 99 -2.05 7.02 4.62
C TRP A 99 -2.41 5.84 3.72
N THR A 100 -1.42 5.08 3.25
CA THR A 100 -1.66 3.89 2.40
C THR A 100 -2.30 2.76 3.19
N THR A 101 -1.84 2.49 4.43
CA THR A 101 -2.37 1.41 5.28
C THR A 101 -3.80 1.69 5.73
N ILE A 102 -4.08 2.90 6.22
CA ILE A 102 -5.45 3.30 6.61
C ILE A 102 -6.36 3.35 5.38
N GLY A 103 -5.86 3.88 4.26
CA GLY A 103 -6.58 3.93 3.00
C GLY A 103 -7.00 2.55 2.52
N ILE A 104 -6.08 1.57 2.44
CA ILE A 104 -6.42 0.23 1.96
C ILE A 104 -7.30 -0.53 2.96
N ALA A 105 -7.04 -0.43 4.26
CA ALA A 105 -7.85 -1.10 5.28
C ALA A 105 -9.28 -0.56 5.29
N GLY A 106 -9.44 0.76 5.19
CA GLY A 106 -10.74 1.41 5.06
C GLY A 106 -11.43 1.02 3.75
N PHE A 107 -10.70 1.01 2.64
CA PHE A 107 -11.27 0.73 1.32
C PHE A 107 -11.79 -0.70 1.24
N TYR A 108 -10.99 -1.65 1.69
CA TYR A 108 -11.38 -3.05 1.81
C TYR A 108 -12.58 -3.24 2.74
N SER A 109 -12.55 -2.66 3.94
CA SER A 109 -13.65 -2.79 4.91
C SER A 109 -14.95 -2.17 4.40
N THR A 110 -14.86 -1.02 3.73
CA THR A 110 -16.00 -0.33 3.11
C THR A 110 -16.63 -1.22 2.03
N LEU A 111 -15.84 -1.73 1.08
CA LEU A 111 -16.36 -2.60 0.02
C LEU A 111 -16.99 -3.89 0.57
N MET A 112 -16.40 -4.47 1.63
CA MET A 112 -16.95 -5.65 2.28
C MET A 112 -18.30 -5.38 2.95
N ILE A 113 -18.38 -4.33 3.77
CA ILE A 113 -19.59 -4.01 4.51
C ILE A 113 -20.71 -3.62 3.54
N PHE A 114 -20.44 -2.71 2.61
CA PHE A 114 -21.45 -2.27 1.64
C PHE A 114 -21.88 -3.39 0.69
N GLY A 115 -20.95 -4.21 0.19
CA GLY A 115 -21.29 -5.34 -0.66
C GLY A 115 -22.17 -6.37 0.06
N ILE A 116 -21.94 -6.63 1.35
CA ILE A 116 -22.79 -7.54 2.13
C ILE A 116 -24.15 -6.91 2.39
N LEU A 117 -24.21 -5.64 2.82
CA LEU A 117 -25.47 -4.96 3.10
C LEU A 117 -26.37 -4.86 1.87
N GLU A 118 -25.80 -4.48 0.73
CA GLU A 118 -26.52 -4.35 -0.53
C GLU A 118 -26.93 -5.74 -1.06
N GLY A 119 -26.06 -6.75 -0.97
CA GLY A 119 -26.40 -8.13 -1.33
C GLY A 119 -27.53 -8.72 -0.48
N GLN A 120 -27.55 -8.45 0.83
CA GLN A 120 -28.65 -8.86 1.72
C GLN A 120 -29.94 -8.09 1.41
N ALA A 121 -29.86 -6.78 1.15
CA ALA A 121 -31.01 -5.96 0.79
C ALA A 121 -31.65 -6.41 -0.54
N MET A 122 -30.83 -6.77 -1.53
CA MET A 122 -31.29 -7.34 -2.81
C MET A 122 -32.04 -8.65 -2.63
N LEU A 123 -31.52 -9.56 -1.80
CA LEU A 123 -32.16 -10.85 -1.55
C LEU A 123 -33.44 -10.71 -0.71
N ALA A 124 -33.49 -9.72 0.19
CA ALA A 124 -34.64 -9.48 1.06
C ALA A 124 -35.83 -8.84 0.32
N ASN A 125 -35.58 -7.99 -0.70
CA ASN A 125 -36.64 -7.31 -1.46
C ASN A 125 -36.39 -7.39 -2.98
N PRO A 126 -36.68 -8.53 -3.63
CA PRO A 126 -36.38 -8.74 -5.05
C PRO A 126 -37.14 -7.84 -6.04
N HIS A 127 -38.13 -7.07 -5.57
CA HIS A 127 -39.04 -6.27 -6.41
C HIS A 127 -38.97 -4.76 -6.13
N THR A 128 -38.10 -4.34 -5.21
CA THR A 128 -38.04 -2.95 -4.76
C THR A 128 -36.59 -2.46 -4.83
N ASP A 129 -36.23 -1.84 -5.96
CA ASP A 129 -34.91 -1.23 -6.19
C ASP A 129 -34.62 -0.07 -5.22
N ASP A 130 -35.63 0.42 -4.49
CA ASP A 130 -35.52 1.56 -3.58
C ASP A 130 -34.52 1.33 -2.43
N ALA A 131 -34.47 0.11 -1.88
CA ALA A 131 -33.54 -0.22 -0.79
C ALA A 131 -32.08 -0.27 -1.28
N VAL A 132 -31.88 -0.79 -2.50
CA VAL A 132 -30.57 -0.86 -3.15
C VAL A 132 -30.12 0.55 -3.55
N GLN A 133 -31.00 1.37 -4.14
CA GLN A 133 -30.71 2.76 -4.49
C GLN A 133 -30.40 3.64 -3.27
N ALA A 134 -31.08 3.41 -2.14
CA ALA A 134 -30.79 4.13 -0.91
C ALA A 134 -29.35 3.85 -0.42
N ILE A 135 -28.92 2.59 -0.44
CA ILE A 135 -27.53 2.21 -0.12
C ILE A 135 -26.57 2.76 -1.17
N HIS A 136 -26.98 2.71 -2.45
CA HIS A 136 -26.27 3.30 -3.58
C HIS A 136 -26.24 4.84 -3.55
N ARG A 137 -26.89 5.54 -2.63
CA ARG A 137 -26.68 6.99 -2.45
C ARG A 137 -25.49 7.27 -1.53
N TYR A 138 -25.28 6.41 -0.53
CA TYR A 138 -24.26 6.59 0.51
C TYR A 138 -22.93 5.90 0.19
N TYR A 139 -22.94 4.83 -0.63
CA TYR A 139 -21.74 4.08 -1.00
C TYR A 139 -20.70 4.94 -1.77
N GLY A 140 -21.15 5.71 -2.75
CA GLY A 140 -20.30 6.42 -3.71
C GLY A 140 -19.42 7.46 -3.04
N PRO A 141 -19.99 8.37 -2.21
CA PRO A 141 -19.20 9.32 -1.44
C PRO A 141 -18.22 8.64 -0.48
N THR A 142 -18.64 7.57 0.21
CA THR A 142 -17.81 6.89 1.20
C THR A 142 -16.59 6.23 0.57
N ILE A 143 -16.78 5.47 -0.51
CA ILE A 143 -15.68 4.84 -1.26
C ILE A 143 -14.76 5.91 -1.84
N SER A 144 -15.31 7.02 -2.35
CA SER A 144 -14.52 8.12 -2.89
C SER A 144 -13.64 8.78 -1.83
N ILE A 145 -14.15 8.99 -0.61
CA ILE A 145 -13.37 9.55 0.50
C ILE A 145 -12.21 8.62 0.84
N VAL A 146 -12.48 7.33 1.02
CA VAL A 146 -11.43 6.38 1.42
C VAL A 146 -10.42 6.13 0.29
N ALA A 147 -10.87 6.09 -0.95
CA ALA A 147 -9.98 6.05 -2.12
C ALA A 147 -9.11 7.30 -2.22
N THR A 148 -9.63 8.47 -1.86
CA THR A 148 -8.84 9.71 -1.83
C THR A 148 -7.78 9.68 -0.73
N ILE A 149 -8.10 9.19 0.47
CA ILE A 149 -7.14 8.96 1.57
C ILE A 149 -5.99 8.07 1.11
N MET A 150 -6.33 6.95 0.45
CA MET A 150 -5.34 6.05 -0.16
C MET A 150 -4.52 6.76 -1.24
N GLY A 151 -5.17 7.53 -2.11
CA GLY A 151 -4.54 8.34 -3.16
C GLY A 151 -3.55 9.37 -2.63
N ILE A 152 -3.86 10.04 -1.52
CA ILE A 152 -2.93 10.96 -0.85
C ILE A 152 -1.66 10.22 -0.43
N GLY A 153 -1.77 8.99 0.08
CA GLY A 153 -0.63 8.15 0.41
C GLY A 153 0.30 7.90 -0.79
N PHE A 154 -0.28 7.61 -1.96
CA PHE A 154 0.46 7.49 -3.22
C PHE A 154 1.12 8.78 -3.65
N TRP A 155 0.41 9.92 -3.58
CA TRP A 155 0.98 11.22 -3.94
C TRP A 155 2.16 11.60 -3.04
N VAL A 156 2.07 11.34 -1.73
CA VAL A 156 3.17 11.56 -0.80
C VAL A 156 4.37 10.67 -1.12
N TYR A 157 4.13 9.40 -1.47
CA TYR A 157 5.18 8.49 -1.93
C TYR A 157 5.89 9.01 -3.18
N PHE A 158 5.14 9.38 -4.21
CA PHE A 158 5.70 9.92 -5.45
C PHE A 158 6.45 11.23 -5.22
N ALA A 159 5.91 12.14 -4.40
CA ALA A 159 6.59 13.38 -4.06
C ALA A 159 7.93 13.13 -3.36
N ASN A 160 7.97 12.21 -2.38
CA ASN A 160 9.20 11.87 -1.67
C ASN A 160 10.24 11.24 -2.61
N LEU A 161 9.79 10.35 -3.50
CA LEU A 161 10.63 9.71 -4.49
C LEU A 161 11.20 10.73 -5.50
N PHE A 162 10.34 11.60 -6.03
CA PHE A 162 10.73 12.63 -6.99
C PHE A 162 11.72 13.64 -6.41
N LEU A 163 11.52 14.05 -5.15
CA LEU A 163 12.48 14.90 -4.42
C LEU A 163 13.83 14.21 -4.20
N THR A 164 13.81 12.90 -3.93
CA THR A 164 15.03 12.10 -3.78
C THR A 164 15.80 11.99 -5.10
N VAL A 165 15.10 11.76 -6.22
CA VAL A 165 15.73 11.72 -7.55
C VAL A 165 16.26 13.09 -7.96
N ARG A 166 15.53 14.18 -7.69
CA ARG A 166 16.00 15.55 -7.96
C ARG A 166 17.28 15.93 -7.21
N GLN A 167 17.57 15.30 -6.07
CA GLN A 167 18.84 15.49 -5.38
C GLN A 167 20.04 14.93 -6.17
N LEU A 168 19.84 13.97 -7.09
CA LEU A 168 20.89 13.47 -7.99
C LEU A 168 21.38 14.56 -8.95
N ASN A 169 20.48 15.44 -9.40
CA ASN A 169 20.80 16.50 -10.36
C ASN A 169 21.49 17.72 -9.72
N ASN A 170 21.74 17.71 -8.40
CA ASN A 170 22.46 18.77 -7.69
C ASN A 170 23.84 18.26 -7.20
N PRO A 171 24.91 18.42 -8.00
CA PRO A 171 26.23 17.85 -7.72
C PRO A 171 26.90 18.38 -6.44
N SER A 172 26.45 19.52 -5.90
CA SER A 172 27.01 20.12 -4.68
C SER A 172 26.79 19.30 -3.39
N LYS A 173 25.79 18.39 -3.35
CA LYS A 173 25.55 17.49 -2.20
C LYS A 173 26.26 16.14 -2.32
N ILE A 174 26.63 15.72 -3.54
CA ILE A 174 27.35 14.46 -3.79
C ILE A 174 28.77 14.54 -3.21
N SER A 175 29.44 15.70 -3.34
CA SER A 175 30.75 15.96 -2.72
C SER A 175 30.70 15.81 -1.19
N LYS A 176 29.71 16.42 -0.51
CA LYS A 176 29.60 16.29 0.96
C LYS A 176 29.32 14.86 1.44
N SER A 177 28.62 14.04 0.65
CA SER A 177 28.37 12.62 0.96
C SER A 177 29.63 11.78 0.81
N THR A 178 30.38 11.99 -0.27
CA THR A 178 31.65 11.28 -0.54
C THR A 178 32.75 11.67 0.44
N ASP A 179 32.78 12.91 0.90
CA ASP A 179 33.70 13.37 1.95
C ASP A 179 33.37 12.75 3.32
N ASN A 180 32.09 12.52 3.63
CA ASN A 180 31.65 11.88 4.89
C ASN A 180 31.92 10.36 4.91
N VAL A 181 31.85 9.69 3.75
CA VAL A 181 32.26 8.29 3.61
C VAL A 181 33.77 8.12 3.77
N LYS A 182 34.57 9.05 3.24
CA LYS A 182 36.03 9.05 3.44
C LYS A 182 36.47 9.39 4.87
N SER A 183 35.72 10.23 5.58
CA SER A 183 36.02 10.60 6.96
C SER A 183 35.50 9.60 8.00
N SER A 184 34.78 8.56 7.58
CA SER A 184 34.36 7.48 8.45
C SER A 184 35.59 6.68 8.95
N PRO A 185 35.75 6.49 10.27
CA PRO A 185 36.98 5.93 10.87
C PRO A 185 37.32 4.52 10.36
N GLY A 186 36.34 3.76 9.84
CA GLY A 186 36.56 2.44 9.26
C GLY A 186 37.37 2.44 7.95
N LEU A 187 37.25 3.48 7.11
CA LEU A 187 37.97 3.56 5.82
C LEU A 187 39.41 4.07 6.01
N SER A 188 39.64 4.96 6.98
CA SER A 188 40.99 5.40 7.38
C SER A 188 41.82 4.27 7.98
N ALA A 189 41.20 3.34 8.71
CA ALA A 189 41.88 2.17 9.26
C ALA A 189 42.35 1.19 8.16
N MET A 190 41.50 0.94 7.15
CA MET A 190 41.87 0.10 6.00
C MET A 190 42.95 0.73 5.12
N ALA A 191 42.93 2.06 4.93
CA ALA A 191 43.95 2.76 4.15
C ALA A 191 45.33 2.81 4.85
N LYS A 192 45.37 2.72 6.19
CA LYS A 192 46.62 2.62 6.95
C LYS A 192 47.24 1.22 6.88
N GLN A 193 46.42 0.16 6.89
CA GLN A 193 46.91 -1.22 6.81
C GLN A 193 47.49 -1.61 5.44
N GLN A 194 47.17 -0.87 4.37
CA GLN A 194 47.69 -1.13 3.02
C GLN A 194 49.00 -0.36 2.72
N LYS A 195 49.56 0.36 3.70
CA LYS A 195 50.73 1.23 3.54
C LYS A 195 51.94 0.88 4.40
N GLU A 196 51.89 -0.21 5.16
CA GLU A 196 53.06 -0.73 5.87
C GLU A 196 53.65 -1.90 5.06
N PRO A 197 54.93 -1.83 4.66
CA PRO A 197 55.61 -2.89 3.91
C PRO A 197 55.89 -4.14 4.77
#